data_AF-A0A2S8ZA60-F1
#
_entry.id   AF-A0A2S8ZA60-F1
#
_cell.length_a   1.000
_cell.length_b   1.000
_cell.length_c   1.000
_cell.angle_alpha   90.00
_cell.angle_beta   90.00
_cell.angle_gamma   90.00
#
_symmetry.space_group_name_H-M   'P 1'
#
loop_
_entity.id
_entity.type
_entity.pdbx_description
1 polymer ?
#
loop_
_entity_poly.entity_id
_entity_poly.type
_entity_poly.pdbx_seq_one_letter_code
_entity_poly.pdbx_strand_id
1 'polypeptide(L)'
;MLHAEELEELRSLQARAYGRDAVLTDADALRLRELQARRVAPAPEAAEHEPAEPRVPSPSEPPSAERAPAGAGGGDASVLVAPETDDGGPESAEAHGDETPSSPAPSLWSLLRTRWRPVAIAAVAVLLVGLGVGWLAFGRSGVASVELTAEQQEWQDDLISGGVYDAGSVRALAVEEGVVVWAATKDSRARTCVILSTGAVSLPSCDRTDRVAETGIYGSITVGASDDLQRQVNVQMLLTATGDPAVAVTAYDYDPVSSGITYANEQEADTAARLVEEGFDASSLWVVGYDGEVPVWNGVQVDSQNRCLIHDGSTPESPMTCADPETMQEQASSLVLNVVDTDTGAVTHLEMGSAQGPAYLVITREGGVGGAGGD
;
A
#
# COMPACT_ATOMS: atom_id res chain seq x y z
N MET A 1 22.38 14.16 24.85
CA MET A 1 23.14 13.43 23.81
C MET A 1 24.34 12.75 24.44
N LEU A 2 24.68 11.55 23.98
CA LEU A 2 25.87 10.80 24.43
C LEU A 2 27.03 11.05 23.46
N HIS A 3 28.25 11.10 23.97
CA HIS A 3 29.46 11.17 23.15
C HIS A 3 29.85 9.78 22.61
N ALA A 4 30.73 9.72 21.60
CA ALA A 4 31.14 8.48 20.93
C ALA A 4 31.69 7.42 21.91
N GLU A 5 32.52 7.85 22.86
CA GLU A 5 33.08 6.98 23.92
C GLU A 5 31.98 6.43 24.86
N GLU A 6 30.96 7.23 25.16
CA GLU A 6 29.83 6.83 26.00
C GLU A 6 28.88 5.86 25.27
N LEU A 7 28.79 5.96 23.94
CA LEU A 7 28.06 5.00 23.09
C LEU A 7 28.79 3.66 22.98
N GLU A 8 30.12 3.67 22.95
CA GLU A 8 30.94 2.45 22.99
C GLU A 8 30.85 1.76 24.37
N GLU A 9 30.93 2.53 25.45
CA GLU A 9 30.72 2.03 26.83
C GLU A 9 29.32 1.41 26.99
N LEU A 10 28.29 2.08 26.47
CA LEU A 10 26.91 1.57 26.48
C LEU A 10 26.81 0.22 25.75
N ARG A 11 27.46 0.07 24.58
CA ARG A 11 27.49 -1.19 23.83
C ARG A 11 28.19 -2.30 24.60
N SER A 12 29.35 -2.03 25.18
CA SER A 12 30.07 -3.01 26.02
C SER A 12 29.22 -3.48 27.20
N LEU A 13 28.49 -2.56 27.85
CA LEU A 13 27.59 -2.89 28.95
C LEU A 13 26.35 -3.68 28.49
N GLN A 14 25.78 -3.35 27.34
CA GLN A 14 24.64 -4.08 26.77
C GLN A 14 25.03 -5.49 26.32
N ALA A 15 26.18 -5.66 25.67
CA ALA A 15 26.69 -6.96 25.27
C ALA A 15 26.90 -7.89 26.47
N ARG A 16 27.40 -7.35 27.60
CA ARG A 16 27.54 -8.11 28.86
C ARG A 16 26.20 -8.35 29.56
N ALA A 17 25.24 -7.44 29.46
CA ALA A 17 23.92 -7.57 30.11
C ALA A 17 22.98 -8.55 29.41
N TYR A 18 23.06 -8.63 28.09
CA TYR A 18 22.15 -9.43 27.26
C TYR A 18 22.84 -10.59 26.53
N GLY A 19 24.15 -10.78 26.76
CA GLY A 19 24.91 -11.90 26.22
C GLY A 19 24.58 -13.25 26.87
N ARG A 20 25.08 -14.33 26.27
CA ARG A 20 24.82 -15.72 26.70
C ARG A 20 25.22 -15.99 28.16
N ASP A 21 26.29 -15.35 28.61
CA ASP A 21 26.83 -15.47 29.98
C ASP A 21 26.54 -14.21 30.79
N ALA A 22 25.32 -13.67 30.68
CA ALA A 22 24.92 -12.39 31.29
C ALA A 22 25.30 -12.30 32.78
N VAL A 23 26.41 -11.63 33.06
CA VAL A 23 26.91 -11.34 34.41
C VAL A 23 27.30 -9.87 34.43
N LEU A 24 26.49 -9.07 35.11
CA LEU A 24 26.75 -7.67 35.36
C LEU A 24 26.99 -7.44 36.85
N THR A 25 27.97 -6.60 37.19
CA THR A 25 28.09 -6.11 38.56
C THR A 25 27.02 -5.05 38.84
N ASP A 26 26.69 -4.79 40.11
CA ASP A 26 25.72 -3.74 40.47
C ASP A 26 26.16 -2.35 39.98
N ALA A 27 27.48 -2.11 39.94
CA ALA A 27 28.08 -0.88 39.43
C ALA A 27 27.85 -0.73 37.92
N ASP A 28 28.09 -1.81 37.15
CA ASP A 28 27.84 -1.84 35.72
C ASP A 28 26.34 -1.70 35.40
N ALA A 29 25.46 -2.27 36.23
CA ALA A 29 24.01 -2.18 36.05
C ALA A 29 23.48 -0.77 36.34
N LEU A 30 24.10 -0.05 37.27
CA LEU A 30 23.83 1.37 37.51
C LEU A 30 24.32 2.22 36.33
N ARG A 31 25.54 1.95 35.86
CA ARG A 31 26.13 2.68 34.73
C ARG A 31 25.35 2.49 33.43
N LEU A 32 24.92 1.26 33.15
CA LEU A 32 24.07 0.95 32.00
C LEU A 32 22.76 1.74 32.05
N ARG A 33 22.08 1.79 33.20
CA ARG A 33 20.84 2.55 33.38
C ARG A 33 21.04 4.06 33.20
N GLU A 34 22.15 4.60 33.70
CA GLU A 34 22.50 6.01 33.52
C GLU A 34 22.68 6.37 32.04
N LEU A 35 23.46 5.58 31.31
CA LEU A 35 23.72 5.79 29.88
C LEU A 35 22.43 5.64 29.05
N GLN A 36 21.59 4.64 29.35
CA GLN A 36 20.29 4.47 28.71
C GLN A 36 19.34 5.65 28.99
N ALA A 37 19.29 6.14 30.22
CA ALA A 37 18.45 7.29 30.58
C ALA A 37 18.91 8.58 29.85
N ARG A 38 20.22 8.81 29.72
CA ARG A 38 20.78 9.95 28.99
C ARG A 38 20.61 9.87 27.47
N ARG A 39 20.44 8.67 26.92
CA ARG A 39 20.09 8.47 25.51
C ARG A 39 18.64 8.86 25.23
N VAL A 40 17.73 8.56 26.15
CA VAL A 40 16.29 8.82 26.00
C VAL A 40 15.91 10.25 26.43
N ALA A 41 16.69 10.86 27.34
CA ALA A 41 16.39 12.19 27.84
C ALA A 41 16.51 13.25 26.72
N PRO A 42 15.45 14.03 26.45
CA PRO A 42 15.55 15.20 25.58
C PRO A 42 16.58 16.18 26.16
N ALA A 43 17.34 16.83 25.28
CA ALA A 43 18.32 17.83 25.70
C ALA A 43 17.62 18.90 26.56
N PRO A 44 18.14 19.26 27.74
CA PRO A 44 17.63 20.41 28.45
C PRO A 44 17.91 21.64 27.59
N GLU A 45 16.84 22.29 27.12
CA GLU A 45 16.92 23.63 26.55
C GLU A 45 17.71 24.49 27.54
N ALA A 46 18.85 25.01 27.08
CA ALA A 46 19.61 25.98 27.81
C ALA A 46 18.72 27.21 28.02
N ALA A 47 18.18 27.32 29.23
CA ALA A 47 17.44 28.48 29.69
C ALA A 47 18.39 29.67 29.83
N GLU A 48 18.69 30.33 28.71
CA GLU A 48 19.14 31.72 28.73
C GLU A 48 17.92 32.62 28.94
N HIS A 49 17.97 33.38 30.02
CA HIS A 49 16.98 34.34 30.44
C HIS A 49 16.81 35.48 29.43
N GLU A 50 15.60 35.68 28.91
CA GLU A 50 15.01 37.02 28.75
C GLU A 50 13.49 36.96 29.03
N PRO A 51 12.93 37.87 29.85
CA PRO A 51 11.49 37.89 30.12
C PRO A 51 10.77 38.65 29.00
N ALA A 52 10.11 37.94 28.09
CA ALA A 52 9.19 38.55 27.13
C ALA A 52 7.78 38.61 27.72
N GLU A 53 7.26 39.83 27.86
CA GLU A 53 5.93 40.17 28.35
C GLU A 53 4.78 39.50 27.55
N PRO A 54 3.61 39.27 28.16
CA PRO A 54 2.48 38.62 27.51
C PRO A 54 1.81 39.55 26.50
N ARG A 55 1.97 39.29 25.20
CA ARG A 55 1.14 39.91 24.16
C ARG A 55 -0.21 39.20 24.06
N VAL A 56 -1.25 39.94 24.44
CA VAL A 56 -2.66 39.61 24.24
C VAL A 56 -2.98 39.56 22.73
N PRO A 57 -3.70 38.54 22.22
CA PRO A 57 -4.17 38.53 20.84
C PRO A 57 -5.43 39.42 20.71
N SER A 58 -5.39 40.37 19.78
CA SER A 58 -6.56 41.16 19.37
C SER A 58 -7.19 40.51 18.11
N PRO A 59 -8.51 40.34 18.04
CA PRO A 59 -9.19 39.71 16.90
C PRO A 59 -9.50 40.75 15.81
N SER A 60 -9.20 40.42 14.55
CA SER A 60 -9.68 41.17 13.40
C SER A 60 -10.59 40.30 12.55
N GLU A 61 -11.80 40.81 12.36
CA GLU A 61 -12.97 40.30 11.64
C GLU A 61 -12.79 40.01 10.14
N PRO A 62 -13.75 39.28 9.53
CA PRO A 62 -13.71 38.83 8.13
C PRO A 62 -14.27 39.89 7.15
N PRO A 63 -13.90 39.85 5.85
CA PRO A 63 -14.56 40.70 4.86
C PRO A 63 -15.94 40.15 4.48
N SER A 64 -16.95 40.97 4.74
CA SER A 64 -18.34 40.83 4.26
C SER A 64 -18.48 41.17 2.77
N ALA A 65 -19.53 40.57 2.21
CA ALA A 65 -20.02 40.67 0.85
C ALA A 65 -20.61 42.03 0.46
N GLU A 66 -20.54 42.37 -0.84
CA GLU A 66 -21.50 43.15 -1.65
C GLU A 66 -20.89 43.31 -3.06
N ARG A 67 -21.55 43.33 -4.21
CA ARG A 67 -22.96 43.26 -4.63
C ARG A 67 -22.94 43.07 -6.17
N ALA A 68 -23.98 42.43 -6.71
CA ALA A 68 -24.24 42.33 -8.15
C ALA A 68 -24.47 43.70 -8.84
N PRO A 69 -24.60 43.74 -10.18
CA PRO A 69 -25.97 43.74 -10.71
C PRO A 69 -26.20 42.89 -11.98
N ALA A 70 -27.49 42.80 -12.31
CA ALA A 70 -28.14 41.96 -13.30
C ALA A 70 -27.94 42.39 -14.77
N GLY A 71 -28.14 41.42 -15.67
CA GLY A 71 -28.48 41.63 -17.08
C GLY A 71 -29.15 40.37 -17.63
N ALA A 72 -30.31 40.53 -18.26
CA ALA A 72 -31.30 39.51 -18.56
C ALA A 72 -31.37 39.12 -20.05
N GLY A 73 -32.05 38.00 -20.32
CA GLY A 73 -32.53 37.55 -21.65
C GLY A 73 -31.96 36.16 -21.98
N GLY A 74 -32.71 35.11 -22.34
CA GLY A 74 -34.06 34.99 -22.87
C GLY A 74 -33.99 34.10 -24.14
N GLY A 75 -34.85 33.09 -24.24
CA GLY A 75 -35.05 32.25 -25.45
C GLY A 75 -34.35 30.88 -25.37
N ASP A 76 -35.00 29.73 -25.15
CA ASP A 76 -36.08 29.04 -25.88
C ASP A 76 -35.57 28.06 -26.97
N ALA A 77 -36.28 26.92 -27.07
CA ALA A 77 -36.32 25.89 -28.13
C ALA A 77 -35.20 24.83 -28.29
N SER A 78 -35.48 23.63 -27.73
CA SER A 78 -35.87 22.40 -28.46
C SER A 78 -35.14 22.01 -29.77
N VAL A 79 -34.50 20.82 -29.82
CA VAL A 79 -34.53 19.91 -31.00
C VAL A 79 -34.38 18.44 -30.57
N LEU A 80 -35.37 17.63 -30.95
CA LEU A 80 -35.38 16.16 -30.98
C LEU A 80 -34.62 15.66 -32.22
N VAL A 81 -33.83 14.60 -32.09
CA VAL A 81 -33.35 13.82 -33.26
C VAL A 81 -33.59 12.33 -33.00
N ALA A 82 -34.46 11.75 -33.82
CA ALA A 82 -34.62 10.31 -34.02
C ALA A 82 -33.74 9.87 -35.21
N PRO A 83 -33.33 8.60 -35.31
CA PRO A 83 -32.94 8.01 -36.59
C PRO A 83 -34.07 7.15 -37.18
N GLU A 84 -34.27 7.39 -38.47
CA GLU A 84 -35.19 6.71 -39.38
C GLU A 84 -34.72 5.29 -39.71
N THR A 85 -35.71 4.40 -39.86
CA THR A 85 -35.65 3.12 -40.56
C THR A 85 -35.46 3.31 -42.06
N ASP A 86 -34.52 2.56 -42.65
CA ASP A 86 -34.42 2.37 -44.11
C ASP A 86 -34.51 0.87 -44.47
N ASP A 87 -34.92 0.71 -45.71
CA ASP A 87 -35.63 -0.34 -46.42
C ASP A 87 -34.73 -1.49 -46.91
N GLY A 88 -35.34 -2.63 -47.26
CA GLY A 88 -34.61 -3.76 -47.84
C GLY A 88 -35.45 -5.02 -48.04
N GLY A 89 -36.19 -5.10 -49.15
CA GLY A 89 -36.69 -6.35 -49.74
C GLY A 89 -35.55 -7.25 -50.26
N PRO A 90 -35.82 -8.48 -50.79
CA PRO A 90 -36.65 -8.59 -52.00
C PRO A 90 -37.50 -9.89 -52.19
N GLU A 91 -38.42 -9.78 -53.14
CA GLU A 91 -38.91 -10.71 -54.18
C GLU A 91 -39.29 -12.21 -53.98
N SER A 92 -40.51 -12.48 -54.48
CA SER A 92 -40.89 -13.52 -55.47
C SER A 92 -41.25 -14.95 -55.03
N ALA A 93 -42.52 -15.33 -55.24
CA ALA A 93 -42.94 -16.38 -56.19
C ALA A 93 -44.46 -16.59 -56.23
N GLU A 94 -44.98 -16.73 -57.45
CA GLU A 94 -46.38 -16.92 -57.86
C GLU A 94 -46.90 -18.36 -57.59
N ALA A 95 -48.22 -18.54 -57.46
CA ALA A 95 -49.03 -19.38 -58.38
C ALA A 95 -50.49 -19.63 -57.90
N HIS A 96 -51.35 -19.74 -58.91
CA HIS A 96 -52.81 -19.81 -59.01
C HIS A 96 -53.62 -20.79 -58.13
N GLY A 97 -54.92 -20.47 -57.97
CA GLY A 97 -55.97 -21.49 -57.77
C GLY A 97 -57.33 -20.98 -57.26
N ASP A 98 -58.20 -20.61 -58.20
CA ASP A 98 -59.67 -20.69 -58.26
C ASP A 98 -60.63 -20.25 -57.11
N GLU A 99 -61.73 -19.67 -57.60
CA GLU A 99 -62.88 -19.03 -56.94
C GLU A 99 -63.78 -19.98 -56.12
N THR A 100 -64.43 -19.46 -55.06
CA THR A 100 -65.90 -19.44 -54.83
C THR A 100 -66.21 -18.73 -53.49
N PRO A 101 -67.28 -17.91 -53.36
CA PRO A 101 -67.44 -16.97 -52.25
C PRO A 101 -68.27 -17.54 -51.08
N SER A 102 -67.93 -17.15 -49.85
CA SER A 102 -68.84 -17.24 -48.70
C SER A 102 -68.50 -16.22 -47.61
N SER A 103 -69.48 -15.37 -47.37
CA SER A 103 -69.79 -14.41 -46.29
C SER A 103 -68.82 -14.11 -45.13
N PRO A 104 -68.84 -12.85 -44.64
CA PRO A 104 -67.90 -12.33 -43.65
C PRO A 104 -68.25 -12.78 -42.23
N ALA A 105 -67.32 -13.47 -41.57
CA ALA A 105 -67.34 -13.58 -40.11
C ALA A 105 -66.77 -12.28 -39.51
N PRO A 106 -67.46 -11.63 -38.54
CA PRO A 106 -66.93 -10.45 -37.89
C PRO A 106 -65.69 -10.83 -37.08
N SER A 107 -64.57 -10.16 -37.39
CA SER A 107 -63.27 -10.43 -36.82
C SER A 107 -63.20 -10.04 -35.35
N LEU A 108 -63.01 -11.05 -34.47
CA LEU A 108 -62.63 -10.89 -33.06
C LEU A 108 -61.32 -10.10 -32.86
N TRP A 109 -60.57 -9.86 -33.94
CA TRP A 109 -59.31 -9.12 -33.96
C TRP A 109 -59.48 -7.59 -33.83
N SER A 110 -60.68 -7.03 -34.08
CA SER A 110 -60.88 -5.58 -33.91
C SER A 110 -61.08 -5.16 -32.45
N LEU A 111 -61.55 -6.07 -31.60
CA LEU A 111 -61.72 -5.83 -30.15
C LEU A 111 -60.42 -6.00 -29.36
N LEU A 112 -59.42 -6.70 -29.91
CA LEU A 112 -58.10 -6.83 -29.29
C LEU A 112 -57.27 -5.54 -29.44
N ARG A 113 -57.37 -4.83 -30.58
CA ARG A 113 -56.63 -3.58 -30.80
C ARG A 113 -56.95 -2.47 -29.81
N THR A 114 -58.19 -2.40 -29.30
CA THR A 114 -58.63 -1.33 -28.40
C THR A 114 -58.24 -1.58 -26.93
N ARG A 115 -57.93 -2.83 -26.56
CA ARG A 115 -57.57 -3.22 -25.17
C ARG A 115 -56.07 -3.40 -24.94
N TRP A 116 -55.24 -3.36 -25.98
CA TRP A 116 -53.78 -3.48 -25.84
C TRP A 116 -53.11 -2.20 -25.34
N ARG A 117 -53.70 -1.03 -25.62
CA ARG A 117 -53.18 0.26 -25.15
C ARG A 117 -53.06 0.36 -23.62
N PRO A 118 -54.08 0.00 -22.80
CA PRO A 118 -53.92 0.02 -21.35
C PRO A 118 -52.97 -1.06 -20.84
N VAL A 119 -52.87 -2.22 -21.51
CA VAL A 119 -51.92 -3.29 -21.15
C VAL A 119 -50.47 -2.87 -21.42
N ALA A 120 -50.21 -2.21 -22.54
CA ALA A 120 -48.90 -1.66 -22.86
C ALA A 120 -48.48 -0.56 -21.88
N ILE A 121 -49.40 0.32 -21.50
CA ILE A 121 -49.14 1.37 -20.49
C ILE A 121 -48.85 0.74 -19.12
N ALA A 122 -49.61 -0.29 -18.72
CA ALA A 122 -49.36 -1.02 -17.47
C ALA A 122 -48.01 -1.74 -17.49
N ALA A 123 -47.62 -2.35 -18.61
CA ALA A 123 -46.31 -3.00 -18.76
C ALA A 123 -45.16 -2.00 -18.69
N VAL A 124 -45.29 -0.82 -19.31
CA VAL A 124 -44.30 0.27 -19.22
C VAL A 124 -44.22 0.80 -17.79
N ALA A 125 -45.35 0.98 -17.10
CA ALA A 125 -45.36 1.41 -15.71
C ALA A 125 -44.67 0.39 -14.78
N VAL A 126 -44.94 -0.91 -14.96
CA VAL A 126 -44.28 -1.97 -14.20
C VAL A 126 -42.79 -2.04 -14.54
N LEU A 127 -42.38 -1.84 -15.80
CA LEU A 127 -40.98 -1.75 -16.19
C LEU A 127 -40.28 -0.54 -15.57
N LEU A 128 -40.91 0.64 -15.56
CA LEU A 128 -40.34 1.86 -14.96
C LEU A 128 -40.23 1.74 -13.44
N VAL A 129 -41.23 1.13 -12.79
CA VAL A 129 -41.18 0.83 -11.35
C VAL A 129 -40.13 -0.24 -11.06
N GLY A 130 -40.02 -1.28 -11.90
CA GLY A 130 -38.98 -2.31 -11.81
C GLY A 130 -37.58 -1.74 -12.01
N LEU A 131 -37.40 -0.82 -12.97
CA LEU A 131 -36.14 -0.10 -13.19
C LEU A 131 -35.82 0.82 -12.01
N GLY A 132 -36.81 1.57 -11.51
CA GLY A 132 -36.61 2.50 -10.39
C GLY A 132 -36.31 1.79 -9.07
N VAL A 133 -37.03 0.71 -8.76
CA VAL A 133 -36.81 -0.10 -7.55
C VAL A 133 -35.54 -0.93 -7.70
N GLY A 134 -35.24 -1.47 -8.88
CA GLY A 134 -33.99 -2.16 -9.17
C GLY A 134 -32.77 -1.24 -9.06
N TRP A 135 -32.87 -0.01 -9.56
CA TRP A 135 -31.79 0.98 -9.46
C TRP A 135 -31.59 1.48 -8.03
N LEU A 136 -32.64 1.60 -7.21
CA LEU A 136 -32.49 1.94 -5.79
C LEU A 136 -31.98 0.78 -4.93
N ALA A 137 -32.28 -0.46 -5.30
CA ALA A 137 -31.84 -1.65 -4.58
C ALA A 137 -30.42 -2.11 -4.96
N PHE A 138 -29.99 -1.90 -6.21
CA PHE A 138 -28.69 -2.36 -6.72
C PHE A 138 -27.73 -1.23 -7.14
N GLY A 139 -28.24 -0.03 -7.46
CA GLY A 139 -27.41 1.12 -7.90
C GLY A 139 -26.70 1.87 -6.77
N ARG A 140 -26.88 1.44 -5.52
CA ARG A 140 -26.14 1.96 -4.35
C ARG A 140 -25.05 1.02 -3.84
N SER A 141 -24.70 0.00 -4.62
CA SER A 141 -23.70 -0.99 -4.22
C SER A 141 -22.32 -0.50 -4.64
N GLY A 142 -21.60 0.14 -3.74
CA GLY A 142 -20.16 0.38 -3.88
C GLY A 142 -19.74 1.81 -3.60
N VAL A 143 -18.72 1.94 -2.75
CA VAL A 143 -17.88 3.13 -2.59
C VAL A 143 -17.58 3.74 -3.97
N ALA A 144 -17.58 5.07 -4.09
CA ALA A 144 -17.41 5.78 -5.36
C ALA A 144 -16.30 5.15 -6.22
N SER A 145 -16.63 4.75 -7.45
CA SER A 145 -15.67 4.15 -8.37
C SER A 145 -14.59 5.16 -8.69
N VAL A 146 -13.34 4.80 -8.40
CA VAL A 146 -12.17 5.55 -8.81
C VAL A 146 -12.08 5.51 -10.32
N GLU A 147 -11.97 6.67 -10.96
CA GLU A 147 -11.73 6.75 -12.41
C GLU A 147 -10.27 6.39 -12.69
N LEU A 148 -10.05 5.29 -13.40
CA LEU A 148 -8.73 4.80 -13.78
C LEU A 148 -8.39 5.23 -15.21
N THR A 149 -7.14 5.62 -15.43
CA THR A 149 -6.60 5.81 -16.79
C THR A 149 -6.52 4.46 -17.53
N ALA A 150 -6.33 4.50 -18.85
CA ALA A 150 -6.16 3.26 -19.63
C ALA A 150 -4.95 2.44 -19.15
N GLU A 151 -3.84 3.10 -18.84
CA GLU A 151 -2.64 2.46 -18.29
C GLU A 151 -2.90 1.82 -16.91
N GLN A 152 -3.64 2.50 -16.04
CA GLN A 152 -4.01 1.94 -14.73
C GLN A 152 -5.00 0.77 -14.83
N GLN A 153 -5.81 0.72 -15.89
CA GLN A 153 -6.66 -0.44 -16.17
C GLN A 153 -5.82 -1.64 -16.59
N GLU A 154 -4.76 -1.44 -17.38
CA GLU A 154 -3.80 -2.51 -17.69
C GLU A 154 -3.16 -3.06 -16.40
N TRP A 155 -2.79 -2.19 -15.45
CA TRP A 155 -2.27 -2.64 -14.14
C TRP A 155 -3.29 -3.47 -13.36
N GLN A 156 -4.58 -3.10 -13.43
CA GLN A 156 -5.66 -3.88 -12.82
C GLN A 156 -5.78 -5.26 -13.47
N ASP A 157 -5.72 -5.31 -14.80
CA ASP A 157 -5.79 -6.55 -15.57
C ASP A 157 -4.60 -7.46 -15.28
N ASP A 158 -3.41 -6.90 -15.09
CA ASP A 158 -2.21 -7.63 -14.65
C ASP A 158 -2.41 -8.25 -13.26
N LEU A 159 -2.94 -7.49 -12.29
CA LEU A 159 -3.26 -8.00 -10.95
C LEU A 159 -4.31 -9.12 -10.99
N ILE A 160 -5.31 -9.01 -11.86
CA ILE A 160 -6.37 -10.03 -12.01
C ILE A 160 -5.82 -11.27 -12.71
N SER A 161 -5.07 -11.09 -13.80
CA SER A 161 -4.55 -12.18 -14.62
C SER A 161 -3.46 -12.99 -13.91
N GLY A 162 -2.75 -12.39 -12.94
CA GLY A 162 -1.82 -13.09 -12.06
C GLY A 162 -2.47 -14.23 -11.26
N GLY A 163 -3.80 -14.19 -11.07
CA GLY A 163 -4.55 -15.28 -10.41
C GLY A 163 -4.26 -15.46 -8.93
N VAL A 164 -3.54 -14.51 -8.32
CA VAL A 164 -3.14 -14.51 -6.91
C VAL A 164 -4.31 -14.14 -5.99
N TYR A 165 -5.25 -13.33 -6.48
CA TYR A 165 -6.39 -12.81 -5.73
C TYR A 165 -7.69 -13.55 -6.07
N ASP A 166 -8.66 -13.53 -5.15
CA ASP A 166 -9.98 -14.10 -5.37
C ASP A 166 -10.65 -13.40 -6.56
N ALA A 167 -11.29 -14.19 -7.43
CA ALA A 167 -11.94 -13.68 -8.63
C ALA A 167 -12.96 -12.56 -8.32
N GLY A 168 -12.81 -11.41 -8.99
CA GLY A 168 -13.67 -10.25 -8.81
C GLY A 168 -13.47 -9.48 -7.50
N SER A 169 -12.41 -9.76 -6.73
CA SER A 169 -12.13 -9.04 -5.48
C SER A 169 -11.30 -7.76 -5.66
N VAL A 170 -10.48 -7.69 -6.72
CA VAL A 170 -9.57 -6.56 -7.00
C VAL A 170 -10.38 -5.32 -7.38
N ARG A 171 -10.25 -4.26 -6.58
CA ARG A 171 -10.90 -2.96 -6.82
C ARG A 171 -9.99 -1.79 -6.47
N ALA A 172 -10.00 -0.74 -7.30
CA ALA A 172 -9.35 0.52 -6.97
C ALA A 172 -10.15 1.25 -5.88
N LEU A 173 -9.44 1.79 -4.89
CA LEU A 173 -10.00 2.57 -3.79
C LEU A 173 -9.55 4.02 -3.80
N ALA A 174 -8.35 4.32 -4.29
CA ALA A 174 -7.84 5.68 -4.48
C ALA A 174 -6.75 5.72 -5.56
N VAL A 175 -6.50 6.92 -6.10
CA VAL A 175 -5.27 7.26 -6.83
C VAL A 175 -4.68 8.50 -6.16
N GLU A 176 -3.41 8.44 -5.79
CA GLU A 176 -2.68 9.55 -5.18
C GLU A 176 -1.29 9.63 -5.81
N GLU A 177 -0.94 10.76 -6.41
CA GLU A 177 0.43 11.01 -6.93
C GLU A 177 0.95 9.90 -7.89
N GLY A 178 0.05 9.39 -8.74
CA GLY A 178 0.37 8.31 -9.69
C GLY A 178 0.36 6.90 -9.07
N VAL A 179 0.25 6.77 -7.75
CA VAL A 179 0.06 5.50 -7.05
C VAL A 179 -1.42 5.12 -7.06
N VAL A 180 -1.74 3.92 -7.53
CA VAL A 180 -3.09 3.35 -7.39
C VAL A 180 -3.13 2.48 -6.14
N VAL A 181 -4.14 2.72 -5.30
CA VAL A 181 -4.42 1.93 -4.10
C VAL A 181 -5.55 0.97 -4.40
N TRP A 182 -5.25 -0.33 -4.38
CA TRP A 182 -6.23 -1.40 -4.58
C TRP A 182 -6.58 -2.07 -3.26
N ALA A 183 -7.78 -2.61 -3.19
CA ALA A 183 -8.12 -3.66 -2.26
C ALA A 183 -8.45 -4.95 -2.99
N ALA A 184 -8.05 -6.07 -2.40
CA ALA A 184 -8.33 -7.41 -2.90
C ALA A 184 -8.52 -8.39 -1.74
N THR A 185 -9.01 -9.58 -2.04
CA THR A 185 -9.06 -10.68 -1.07
C THR A 185 -8.29 -11.89 -1.61
N LYS A 186 -7.78 -12.73 -0.70
CA LYS A 186 -7.11 -14.01 -1.03
C LYS A 186 -7.72 -15.12 -0.18
N ASP A 187 -7.45 -16.37 -0.59
CA ASP A 187 -7.78 -17.58 0.14
C ASP A 187 -9.28 -17.68 0.48
N SER A 188 -10.16 -17.45 -0.50
CA SER A 188 -11.62 -17.45 -0.30
C SER A 188 -12.06 -16.42 0.74
N ARG A 189 -11.50 -15.21 0.67
CA ARG A 189 -11.71 -14.10 1.62
C ARG A 189 -11.25 -14.35 3.04
N ALA A 190 -10.36 -15.31 3.26
CA ALA A 190 -9.71 -15.46 4.57
C ALA A 190 -8.68 -14.35 4.82
N ARG A 191 -8.14 -13.75 3.75
CA ARG A 191 -7.21 -12.63 3.81
C ARG A 191 -7.73 -11.43 3.04
N THR A 192 -7.44 -10.25 3.56
CA THR A 192 -7.72 -8.96 2.91
C THR A 192 -6.42 -8.23 2.67
N CYS A 193 -6.28 -7.69 1.47
CA CYS A 193 -5.07 -7.04 1.00
C CYS A 193 -5.34 -5.58 0.64
N VAL A 194 -4.38 -4.71 0.95
CA VAL A 194 -4.20 -3.40 0.31
C VAL A 194 -2.97 -3.48 -0.59
N ILE A 195 -3.04 -2.98 -1.81
CA ILE A 195 -1.96 -3.07 -2.80
C ILE A 195 -1.66 -1.67 -3.31
N LEU A 196 -0.41 -1.26 -3.30
CA LEU A 196 0.02 0.04 -3.84
C LEU A 196 0.80 -0.19 -5.13
N SER A 197 0.37 0.41 -6.24
CA SER A 197 0.98 0.19 -7.56
C SER A 197 1.40 1.49 -8.24
N THR A 198 2.58 1.48 -8.88
CA THR A 198 3.16 2.61 -9.66
C THR A 198 3.37 2.25 -11.13
N GLY A 199 2.77 1.16 -11.60
CA GLY A 199 2.99 0.58 -12.92
C GLY A 199 4.27 -0.24 -13.03
N ALA A 200 5.38 0.26 -12.47
CA ALA A 200 6.63 -0.49 -12.41
C ALA A 200 6.64 -1.54 -11.29
N VAL A 201 6.01 -1.21 -10.15
CA VAL A 201 6.00 -2.07 -8.95
C VAL A 201 4.59 -2.15 -8.38
N SER A 202 4.24 -3.30 -7.81
CA SER A 202 3.04 -3.50 -7.00
C SER A 202 3.41 -4.08 -5.65
N LEU A 203 3.01 -3.39 -4.57
CA LEU A 203 3.34 -3.73 -3.19
C LEU A 203 2.11 -4.21 -2.44
N PRO A 204 1.91 -5.54 -2.30
CA PRO A 204 0.80 -6.07 -1.53
C PRO A 204 1.10 -6.05 -0.03
N SER A 205 0.12 -5.62 0.75
CA SER A 205 0.04 -5.77 2.20
C SER A 205 -1.23 -6.56 2.51
N CYS A 206 -1.08 -7.84 2.88
CA CYS A 206 -2.19 -8.75 3.19
C CYS A 206 -2.11 -9.23 4.64
N ASP A 207 -3.28 -9.31 5.29
CA ASP A 207 -3.44 -9.92 6.60
C ASP A 207 -4.77 -10.67 6.65
N ARG A 208 -5.00 -11.46 7.70
CA ARG A 208 -6.28 -12.16 7.89
C ARG A 208 -7.41 -11.14 8.01
N THR A 209 -8.52 -11.41 7.33
CA THR A 209 -9.66 -10.48 7.26
C THR A 209 -10.23 -10.13 8.64
N ASP A 210 -10.22 -11.06 9.59
CA ASP A 210 -10.65 -10.80 10.97
C ASP A 210 -9.75 -9.80 11.68
N ARG A 211 -8.42 -9.92 11.52
CA ARG A 211 -7.45 -8.96 12.04
C ARG A 211 -7.56 -7.60 11.36
N VAL A 212 -7.72 -7.57 10.04
CA VAL A 212 -7.94 -6.31 9.30
C VAL A 212 -9.23 -5.61 9.77
N ALA A 213 -10.27 -6.35 10.14
CA ALA A 213 -11.49 -5.76 10.71
C ALA A 213 -11.25 -5.13 12.10
N GLU A 214 -10.35 -5.69 12.90
CA GLU A 214 -10.04 -5.21 14.25
C GLU A 214 -9.07 -4.03 14.26
N THR A 215 -7.99 -4.10 13.47
CA THR A 215 -6.87 -3.14 13.54
C THR A 215 -6.63 -2.37 12.26
N GLY A 216 -7.30 -2.73 11.16
CA GLY A 216 -6.92 -2.27 9.83
C GLY A 216 -5.63 -2.90 9.32
N ILE A 217 -5.19 -2.40 8.18
CA ILE A 217 -3.93 -2.78 7.54
C ILE A 217 -3.25 -1.55 6.94
N TYR A 218 -1.93 -1.52 7.03
CA TYR A 218 -1.09 -0.44 6.58
C TYR A 218 -0.29 -0.87 5.35
N GLY A 219 -0.07 0.05 4.42
CA GLY A 219 0.86 -0.11 3.31
C GLY A 219 1.57 1.21 3.02
N SER A 220 2.79 1.13 2.50
CA SER A 220 3.57 2.31 2.11
C SER A 220 4.38 2.02 0.86
N ILE A 221 4.54 3.02 0.01
CA ILE A 221 5.40 2.98 -1.17
C ILE A 221 6.15 4.29 -1.30
N THR A 222 7.42 4.22 -1.70
CA THR A 222 8.22 5.39 -2.05
C THR A 222 8.23 5.55 -3.57
N VAL A 223 8.00 6.79 -4.03
CA VAL A 223 8.03 7.17 -5.45
C VAL A 223 8.86 8.43 -5.63
N GLY A 224 9.44 8.62 -6.82
CA GLY A 224 10.16 9.86 -7.13
C GLY A 224 9.21 11.07 -7.16
N ALA A 225 9.56 12.14 -6.45
CA ALA A 225 8.78 13.38 -6.40
C ALA A 225 9.38 14.47 -7.31
N SER A 226 10.71 14.62 -7.25
CA SER A 226 11.54 15.52 -8.06
C SER A 226 13.00 15.03 -8.04
N ASP A 227 13.91 15.72 -8.76
CA ASP A 227 15.32 15.31 -8.88
C ASP A 227 16.02 15.11 -7.53
N ASP A 228 15.63 15.87 -6.50
CA ASP A 228 16.26 15.85 -5.17
C ASP A 228 15.34 15.32 -4.05
N LEU A 229 14.08 14.96 -4.34
CA LEU A 229 13.11 14.55 -3.32
C LEU A 229 12.43 13.23 -3.67
N GLN A 230 12.28 12.39 -2.65
CA GLN A 230 11.41 11.22 -2.69
C GLN A 230 10.09 11.55 -2.04
N ARG A 231 9.02 10.88 -2.47
CA ARG A 231 7.69 10.98 -1.89
C ARG A 231 7.30 9.63 -1.33
N GLN A 232 6.93 9.63 -0.05
CA GLN A 232 6.36 8.45 0.58
C GLN A 232 4.84 8.57 0.60
N VAL A 233 4.17 7.60 -0.03
CA VAL A 233 2.72 7.46 0.00
C VAL A 233 2.37 6.37 1.01
N ASN A 234 1.67 6.75 2.06
CA ASN A 234 1.22 5.87 3.13
C ASN A 234 -0.29 5.69 3.05
N VAL A 235 -0.74 4.46 3.25
CA VAL A 235 -2.14 4.05 3.17
C VAL A 235 -2.51 3.31 4.44
N GLN A 236 -3.55 3.79 5.10
CA GLN A 236 -4.26 3.02 6.12
C GLN A 236 -5.59 2.56 5.54
N MET A 237 -5.77 1.24 5.43
CA MET A 237 -7.05 0.64 5.07
C MET A 237 -7.75 0.11 6.31
N LEU A 238 -9.06 0.34 6.38
CA LEU A 238 -9.96 -0.14 7.42
C LEU A 238 -11.17 -0.80 6.76
N LEU A 239 -11.81 -1.74 7.44
CA LEU A 239 -13.11 -2.26 7.02
C LEU A 239 -14.23 -1.47 7.72
N THR A 240 -15.22 -1.05 6.94
CA THR A 240 -16.47 -0.47 7.44
C THR A 240 -17.30 -1.53 8.17
N ALA A 241 -18.36 -1.11 8.86
CA ALA A 241 -19.27 -2.03 9.54
C ALA A 241 -19.98 -3.04 8.59
N THR A 242 -20.06 -2.75 7.30
CA THR A 242 -20.59 -3.66 6.26
C THR A 242 -19.52 -4.59 5.68
N GLY A 243 -18.25 -4.45 6.10
CA GLY A 243 -17.12 -5.21 5.59
C GLY A 243 -16.50 -4.63 4.32
N ASP A 244 -16.94 -3.44 3.87
CA ASP A 244 -16.32 -2.76 2.73
C ASP A 244 -15.03 -2.03 3.18
N PRO A 245 -13.92 -2.14 2.44
CA PRO A 245 -12.69 -1.43 2.69
C PRO A 245 -12.85 0.06 2.37
N ALA A 246 -12.28 0.87 3.24
CA ALA A 246 -12.10 2.30 3.08
C ALA A 246 -10.63 2.62 3.36
N VAL A 247 -10.06 3.56 2.61
CA VAL A 247 -8.66 3.96 2.73
C VAL A 247 -8.55 5.41 3.16
N ALA A 248 -7.56 5.68 4.01
CA ALA A 248 -7.01 7.01 4.21
C ALA A 248 -5.60 7.00 3.62
N VAL A 249 -5.34 7.93 2.71
CA VAL A 249 -4.05 8.07 2.02
C VAL A 249 -3.40 9.37 2.46
N THR A 250 -2.10 9.32 2.73
CA THR A 250 -1.29 10.49 3.04
C THR A 250 0.00 10.42 2.25
N ALA A 251 0.42 11.52 1.66
CA ALA A 251 1.69 11.64 0.97
C ALA A 251 2.55 12.75 1.58
N TYR A 252 3.85 12.54 1.68
CA TYR A 252 4.81 13.59 2.04
C TYR A 252 6.13 13.41 1.30
N ASP A 253 6.78 14.54 1.05
CA ASP A 253 8.11 14.59 0.43
C ASP A 253 9.17 14.53 1.52
N TYR A 254 10.26 13.83 1.24
CA TYR A 254 11.44 13.75 2.09
C TYR A 254 12.71 13.77 1.25
N ASP A 255 13.78 14.27 1.87
CA ASP A 255 15.11 14.24 1.30
C ASP A 255 15.64 12.79 1.36
N PRO A 256 15.90 12.13 0.22
CA PRO A 256 16.35 10.74 0.18
C PRO A 256 17.70 10.51 0.85
N VAL A 257 18.50 11.56 1.04
CA VAL A 257 19.83 11.45 1.68
C VAL A 257 19.70 11.63 3.20
N SER A 258 18.65 12.30 3.66
CA SER A 258 18.38 12.51 5.09
C SER A 258 17.44 11.43 5.64
N SER A 259 17.99 10.34 6.18
CA SER A 259 17.19 9.27 6.80
C SER A 259 16.63 9.62 8.18
N GLY A 260 17.17 10.64 8.86
CA GLY A 260 16.88 10.92 10.28
C GLY A 260 17.41 9.82 11.23
N ILE A 261 18.10 8.81 10.71
CA ILE A 261 18.67 7.70 11.47
C ILE A 261 20.05 8.14 11.98
N THR A 262 20.28 7.94 13.27
CA THR A 262 21.61 8.12 13.87
C THR A 262 22.29 6.77 13.99
N TYR A 263 23.39 6.59 13.27
CA TYR A 263 24.22 5.39 13.33
C TYR A 263 25.14 5.38 14.55
N ALA A 264 25.67 4.22 14.92
CA ALA A 264 26.44 4.09 16.16
C ALA A 264 27.84 4.70 16.07
N ASN A 265 28.39 4.83 14.86
CA ASN A 265 29.73 5.36 14.60
C ASN A 265 29.83 5.91 13.15
N GLU A 266 30.96 6.55 12.84
CA GLU A 266 31.23 7.14 11.52
C GLU A 266 31.33 6.09 10.41
N GLN A 267 31.91 4.92 10.69
CA GLN A 267 32.05 3.84 9.71
C GLN A 267 30.69 3.27 9.25
N GLU A 268 29.74 3.14 10.17
CA GLU A 268 28.36 2.76 9.85
C GLU A 268 27.66 3.88 9.05
N ALA A 269 27.90 5.15 9.38
CA ALA A 269 27.33 6.26 8.61
C ALA A 269 27.86 6.30 7.17
N ASP A 270 29.17 6.09 6.98
CA ASP A 270 29.80 6.01 5.66
C ASP A 270 29.27 4.80 4.86
N THR A 271 29.08 3.66 5.54
CA THR A 271 28.51 2.46 4.92
C THR A 271 27.07 2.70 4.47
N ALA A 272 26.25 3.33 5.30
CA ALA A 272 24.89 3.68 4.92
C ALA A 272 24.87 4.66 3.74
N ALA A 273 25.71 5.68 3.73
CA ALA A 273 25.81 6.63 2.62
C ALA A 273 26.15 5.93 1.30
N ARG A 274 27.11 5.00 1.31
CA ARG A 274 27.40 4.19 0.11
C ARG A 274 26.22 3.31 -0.30
N LEU A 275 25.55 2.64 0.63
CA LEU A 275 24.39 1.81 0.30
C LEU A 275 23.29 2.66 -0.36
N VAL A 276 23.13 3.93 0.03
CA VAL A 276 22.24 4.86 -0.68
C VAL A 276 22.68 5.08 -2.13
N GLU A 277 23.98 5.32 -2.37
CA GLU A 277 24.54 5.44 -3.73
C GLU A 277 24.38 4.15 -4.55
N GLU A 278 24.32 2.99 -3.90
CA GLU A 278 24.07 1.68 -4.51
C GLU A 278 22.57 1.39 -4.77
N GLY A 279 21.68 2.35 -4.46
CA GLY A 279 20.26 2.29 -4.80
C GLY A 279 19.33 1.82 -3.67
N PHE A 280 19.77 1.93 -2.41
CA PHE A 280 18.91 1.68 -1.25
C PHE A 280 18.25 2.96 -0.73
N ASP A 281 17.01 2.85 -0.23
CA ASP A 281 16.29 3.94 0.42
C ASP A 281 16.94 4.25 1.78
N ALA A 282 17.46 5.46 1.97
CA ALA A 282 18.15 5.84 3.21
C ALA A 282 17.28 5.69 4.45
N SER A 283 15.97 5.93 4.33
CA SER A 283 15.03 5.78 5.46
C SER A 283 14.82 4.33 5.87
N SER A 284 15.19 3.39 4.99
CA SER A 284 15.08 1.95 5.21
C SER A 284 16.36 1.30 5.73
N LEU A 285 17.47 2.04 5.76
CA LEU A 285 18.79 1.53 6.13
C LEU A 285 19.01 1.61 7.63
N TRP A 286 19.06 0.45 8.28
CA TRP A 286 19.44 0.37 9.68
C TRP A 286 20.15 -0.95 9.99
N VAL A 287 21.00 -0.92 11.01
CA VAL A 287 21.65 -2.12 11.54
C VAL A 287 20.62 -2.92 12.35
N VAL A 288 20.33 -4.15 11.92
CA VAL A 288 19.41 -5.07 12.61
C VAL A 288 20.09 -5.88 13.71
N GLY A 289 21.43 -5.96 13.67
CA GLY A 289 22.24 -6.64 14.67
C GLY A 289 23.69 -6.73 14.21
N TYR A 290 24.49 -7.51 14.93
CA TYR A 290 25.91 -7.69 14.63
C TYR A 290 26.28 -9.17 14.69
N ASP A 291 27.05 -9.64 13.71
CA ASP A 291 27.79 -10.91 13.78
C ASP A 291 29.18 -10.63 14.39
N GLY A 292 29.27 -10.75 15.71
CA GLY A 292 30.45 -10.27 16.43
C GLY A 292 30.52 -8.74 16.38
N GLU A 293 31.54 -8.19 15.73
CA GLU A 293 31.70 -6.74 15.51
C GLU A 293 31.23 -6.31 14.11
N VAL A 294 30.81 -7.24 13.26
CA VAL A 294 30.40 -6.94 11.87
C VAL A 294 28.92 -6.59 11.84
N PRO A 295 28.51 -5.41 11.36
CA PRO A 295 27.11 -5.02 11.30
C PRO A 295 26.35 -5.86 10.28
N VAL A 296 25.10 -6.16 10.60
CA VAL A 296 24.13 -6.75 9.67
C VAL A 296 23.04 -5.72 9.42
N TRP A 297 22.84 -5.35 8.17
CA TRP A 297 21.96 -4.28 7.74
C TRP A 297 20.65 -4.81 7.17
N ASN A 298 19.56 -4.10 7.42
CA ASN A 298 18.34 -4.15 6.62
C ASN A 298 18.33 -2.94 5.68
N GLY A 299 17.87 -3.14 4.45
CA GLY A 299 17.55 -2.07 3.50
C GLY A 299 16.45 -2.46 2.54
N VAL A 300 15.85 -1.47 1.89
CA VAL A 300 14.91 -1.62 0.78
C VAL A 300 15.51 -0.96 -0.45
N GLN A 301 15.56 -1.68 -1.57
CA GLN A 301 16.00 -1.12 -2.86
C GLN A 301 14.94 -0.15 -3.39
N VAL A 302 15.35 1.01 -3.90
CA VAL A 302 14.43 2.04 -4.40
C VAL A 302 13.65 1.55 -5.62
N ASP A 303 14.33 0.94 -6.60
CA ASP A 303 13.69 0.59 -7.87
C ASP A 303 12.79 -0.64 -7.77
N SER A 304 13.28 -1.69 -7.11
CA SER A 304 12.58 -2.98 -7.03
C SER A 304 11.68 -3.09 -5.80
N GLN A 305 11.87 -2.20 -4.80
CA GLN A 305 11.26 -2.30 -3.48
C GLN A 305 11.56 -3.62 -2.76
N ASN A 306 12.60 -4.35 -3.20
CA ASN A 306 13.04 -5.58 -2.55
C ASN A 306 13.63 -5.26 -1.19
N ARG A 307 13.24 -6.03 -0.18
CA ARG A 307 13.87 -5.96 1.14
C ARG A 307 15.10 -6.86 1.15
N CYS A 308 16.21 -6.33 1.64
CA CYS A 308 17.49 -7.01 1.66
C CYS A 308 18.06 -7.10 3.08
N LEU A 309 18.77 -8.21 3.33
CA LEU A 309 19.64 -8.41 4.48
C LEU A 309 21.08 -8.43 3.96
N ILE A 310 21.93 -7.57 4.51
CA ILE A 310 23.29 -7.32 4.01
C ILE A 310 24.27 -7.53 5.17
N HIS A 311 25.28 -8.39 4.98
CA HIS A 311 26.34 -8.59 5.97
C HIS A 311 27.49 -7.63 5.69
N ASP A 312 27.94 -6.92 6.71
CA ASP A 312 28.95 -5.86 6.67
C ASP A 312 28.49 -4.61 5.89
N GLY A 313 28.20 -4.77 4.60
CA GLY A 313 27.86 -3.67 3.70
C GLY A 313 29.03 -2.73 3.40
N SER A 314 30.22 -2.99 3.96
CA SER A 314 31.40 -2.13 3.85
C SER A 314 32.05 -2.13 2.46
N THR A 315 31.66 -3.04 1.56
CA THR A 315 32.11 -3.12 0.17
C THR A 315 30.97 -3.50 -0.78
N PRO A 316 31.08 -3.19 -2.09
CA PRO A 316 30.06 -3.59 -3.08
C PRO A 316 29.87 -5.11 -3.22
N GLU A 317 30.88 -5.90 -2.84
CA GLU A 317 30.84 -7.37 -2.87
C GLU A 317 30.31 -7.99 -1.57
N SER A 318 29.82 -7.17 -0.64
CA SER A 318 29.27 -7.62 0.64
C SER A 318 28.18 -8.67 0.42
N PRO A 319 28.20 -9.82 1.12
CA PRO A 319 27.15 -10.83 1.00
C PRO A 319 25.79 -10.23 1.31
N MET A 320 24.83 -10.41 0.40
CA MET A 320 23.47 -9.92 0.56
C MET A 320 22.46 -10.91 0.00
N THR A 321 21.27 -10.90 0.59
CA THR A 321 20.09 -11.61 0.09
C THR A 321 18.93 -10.63 0.04
N CYS A 322 18.11 -10.72 -1.00
CA CYS A 322 16.94 -9.86 -1.16
C CYS A 322 15.73 -10.73 -1.51
N ALA A 323 14.56 -10.32 -1.04
CA ALA A 323 13.29 -10.91 -1.43
C ALA A 323 12.31 -9.80 -1.81
N ASP A 324 11.50 -10.08 -2.81
CA ASP A 324 10.42 -9.19 -3.20
C ASP A 324 9.31 -9.20 -2.12
N PRO A 325 8.56 -8.09 -1.99
CA PRO A 325 7.53 -7.94 -0.97
C PRO A 325 6.41 -8.98 -1.03
N GLU A 326 6.09 -9.49 -2.23
CA GLU A 326 5.07 -10.54 -2.40
C GLU A 326 5.57 -11.87 -1.82
N THR A 327 6.77 -12.31 -2.20
CA THR A 327 7.42 -13.51 -1.65
C THR A 327 7.54 -13.45 -0.13
N MET A 328 7.97 -12.30 0.41
CA MET A 328 8.08 -12.06 1.86
C MET A 328 6.75 -12.28 2.58
N GLN A 329 5.64 -11.89 1.96
CA GLN A 329 4.31 -11.98 2.52
C GLN A 329 3.67 -13.36 2.39
N GLU A 330 3.84 -14.00 1.24
CA GLU A 330 3.23 -15.30 0.96
C GLU A 330 3.86 -16.43 1.76
N GLN A 331 5.19 -16.41 1.86
CA GLN A 331 5.93 -17.48 2.51
C GLN A 331 6.08 -17.27 4.02
N ALA A 332 5.55 -16.15 4.56
CA ALA A 332 5.89 -15.66 5.90
C ALA A 332 7.41 -15.68 6.10
N SER A 333 8.16 -15.44 5.02
CA SER A 333 9.55 -15.82 4.92
C SER A 333 10.40 -14.86 5.71
N SER A 334 11.35 -15.45 6.42
CA SER A 334 12.51 -14.73 6.92
C SER A 334 13.48 -14.50 5.77
N LEU A 335 14.18 -13.36 5.80
CA LEU A 335 15.33 -13.15 4.93
C LEU A 335 16.49 -13.97 5.47
N VAL A 336 16.98 -14.92 4.67
CA VAL A 336 18.04 -15.84 5.05
C VAL A 336 19.28 -15.57 4.21
N LEU A 337 20.37 -15.20 4.89
CA LEU A 337 21.69 -14.99 4.31
C LEU A 337 22.69 -15.97 4.94
N ASN A 338 23.34 -16.79 4.10
CA ASN A 338 24.44 -17.64 4.54
C ASN A 338 25.76 -16.97 4.17
N VAL A 339 26.55 -16.63 5.18
CA VAL A 339 27.89 -16.04 5.03
C VAL A 339 28.91 -17.15 5.26
N VAL A 340 29.82 -17.32 4.31
CA VAL A 340 30.92 -18.30 4.42
C VAL A 340 32.20 -17.55 4.76
N ASP A 341 32.81 -17.89 5.89
CA ASP A 341 34.13 -17.41 6.25
C ASP A 341 35.17 -18.05 5.31
N THR A 342 35.90 -17.22 4.57
CA THR A 342 36.83 -17.70 3.53
C THR A 342 38.06 -18.41 4.08
N ASP A 343 38.44 -18.12 5.32
CA ASP A 343 39.67 -18.65 5.93
C ASP A 343 39.42 -20.00 6.61
N THR A 344 38.26 -20.14 7.25
CA THR A 344 37.87 -21.31 8.06
C THR A 344 36.87 -22.22 7.36
N GLY A 345 36.18 -21.72 6.34
CA GLY A 345 35.07 -22.40 5.68
C GLY A 345 33.82 -22.54 6.56
N ALA A 346 33.79 -21.90 7.74
CA ALA A 346 32.63 -21.90 8.61
C ALA A 346 31.47 -21.14 7.97
N VAL A 347 30.25 -21.60 8.22
CA VAL A 347 29.03 -20.96 7.71
C VAL A 347 28.29 -20.30 8.86
N THR A 348 28.07 -18.99 8.74
CA THR A 348 27.13 -18.25 9.57
C THR A 348 25.82 -18.09 8.83
N HIS A 349 24.75 -18.57 9.44
CA HIS A 349 23.38 -18.41 8.99
C HIS A 349 22.74 -17.22 9.69
N LEU A 350 22.40 -16.19 8.92
CA LEU A 350 21.72 -14.97 9.35
C LEU A 350 20.28 -15.03 8.88
N GLU A 351 19.34 -14.97 9.80
CA GLU A 351 17.91 -15.04 9.52
C GLU A 351 17.19 -13.85 10.15
N MET A 352 16.47 -13.06 9.33
CA MET A 352 15.62 -11.96 9.80
C MET A 352 14.16 -12.29 9.55
N GLY A 353 13.41 -12.60 10.60
CA GLY A 353 11.97 -12.83 10.52
C GLY A 353 11.16 -11.54 10.62
N SER A 354 10.12 -11.37 9.80
CA SER A 354 9.25 -10.18 9.82
C SER A 354 7.74 -10.45 9.88
N ALA A 355 7.32 -11.72 9.88
CA ALA A 355 5.96 -12.02 9.44
C ALA A 355 4.81 -11.58 10.38
N GLN A 356 5.05 -11.25 11.67
CA GLN A 356 3.97 -11.03 12.65
C GLN A 356 4.37 -10.30 13.95
N GLY A 357 5.47 -9.54 13.97
CA GLY A 357 5.96 -8.88 15.19
C GLY A 357 7.18 -7.99 14.95
N PRO A 358 7.82 -7.45 16.01
CA PRO A 358 9.08 -6.74 15.84
C PRO A 358 10.09 -7.66 15.15
N ALA A 359 10.72 -7.17 14.09
CA ALA A 359 11.73 -7.93 13.37
C ALA A 359 12.89 -8.27 14.32
N TYR A 360 13.37 -9.51 14.26
CA TYR A 360 14.52 -9.96 15.03
C TYR A 360 15.50 -10.70 14.13
N LEU A 361 16.79 -10.53 14.43
CA LEU A 361 17.88 -11.24 13.77
C LEU A 361 18.26 -12.48 14.59
N VAL A 362 18.30 -13.64 13.94
CA VAL A 362 18.84 -14.89 14.48
C VAL A 362 20.15 -15.19 13.76
N ILE A 363 21.19 -15.49 14.54
CA ILE A 363 22.52 -15.84 14.03
C ILE A 363 22.84 -17.26 14.50
N THR A 364 22.95 -18.20 13.56
CA THR A 364 23.35 -19.59 13.81
C THR A 364 24.70 -19.87 13.18
N ARG A 365 25.66 -20.36 13.96
CA ARG A 365 27.00 -20.71 13.46
C ARG A 365 27.13 -22.21 13.38
N GLU A 366 27.37 -22.73 12.17
CA GLU A 366 27.69 -24.14 11.99
C GLU A 366 29.21 -24.32 12.14
N GLY A 367 29.60 -25.10 13.15
CA GLY A 367 31.01 -25.33 13.46
C GLY A 367 31.72 -26.02 12.31
N GLY A 368 32.65 -25.32 11.66
CA GLY A 368 33.66 -25.93 10.82
C GLY A 368 34.42 -26.99 11.61
N VAL A 369 34.68 -28.13 10.96
CA VAL A 369 35.31 -29.32 11.56
C VAL A 369 36.68 -28.94 12.14
N GLY A 370 36.70 -28.56 13.42
CA GLY A 370 37.91 -28.47 14.22
C GLY A 370 38.45 -29.88 14.41
N GLY A 371 39.54 -30.19 13.71
CA GLY A 371 40.32 -31.40 13.96
C GLY A 371 40.73 -31.49 15.42
N ALA A 372 40.00 -32.29 16.20
CA ALA A 372 40.43 -32.79 17.49
C ALA A 372 40.72 -34.29 17.33
N GLY A 373 41.89 -34.55 16.76
CA GLY A 373 42.48 -35.88 16.58
C GLY A 373 43.99 -35.72 16.49
N GLY A 374 44.60 -35.28 17.59
CA GLY A 374 46.03 -35.07 17.72
C GLY A 374 46.46 -35.10 19.18
N ASP A 375 46.97 -36.28 19.56
CA ASP A 375 47.67 -36.74 20.77
C ASP A 375 46.92 -36.89 22.10
#